data_AF-A0A934NEW0-F1
#
_entry.id   AF-A0A934NEW0-F1
#
_cell.length_a   1.000
_cell.length_b   1.000
_cell.length_c   1.000
_cell.angle_alpha   90.00
_cell.angle_beta   90.00
_cell.angle_gamma   90.00
#
_symmetry.space_group_name_H-M   'P 1'
#
loop_
_entity.id
_entity.type
_entity.pdbx_description
1 polymer ?
#
loop_
_entity_poly.entity_id
_entity_poly.type
_entity_poly.pdbx_seq_one_letter_code
_entity_poly.pdbx_strand_id
1 'polypeptide(L)' 'MNGAFQARTLYETVREIDRALDRLDDGSYGHCAVCGRPIPAARLELVPWADVCVPCSAPSRRA' A
#
# COMPACT_ATOMS: atom_id res chain seq x y z
N MET A 1 -11.66 -7.10 25.25
CA MET A 1 -11.02 -5.94 24.59
C MET A 1 -10.97 -6.18 23.08
N ASN A 2 -12.09 -5.83 22.45
CA ASN A 2 -12.41 -5.48 21.06
C ASN A 2 -11.51 -5.99 19.92
N GLY A 3 -11.87 -7.15 19.38
CA GLY A 3 -11.51 -7.63 18.05
C GLY A 3 -12.17 -6.82 16.93
N ALA A 4 -11.78 -5.55 16.79
CA ALA A 4 -12.27 -4.62 15.77
C ALA A 4 -11.16 -4.10 14.82
N PHE A 5 -9.96 -4.69 14.83
CA PHE A 5 -8.84 -4.28 13.97
C PHE A 5 -8.54 -5.30 12.83
N GLN A 6 -9.28 -6.40 12.70
CA GLN A 6 -8.83 -7.57 11.94
C GLN A 6 -9.71 -8.03 10.78
N ALA A 7 -10.58 -7.18 10.21
CA ALA A 7 -11.39 -7.58 9.06
C ALA A 7 -11.50 -6.49 7.99
N ARG A 8 -10.36 -5.89 7.60
CA ARG A 8 -10.22 -5.43 6.22
C ARG A 8 -10.24 -6.70 5.37
N THR A 9 -11.31 -6.92 4.61
CA THR A 9 -11.70 -8.26 4.16
C THR A 9 -10.52 -8.94 3.42
N LEU A 10 -10.20 -10.22 3.69
CA LEU A 10 -9.07 -10.94 3.07
C LEU A 10 -9.01 -10.76 1.54
N TYR A 11 -10.19 -10.61 0.94
CA TYR A 11 -10.37 -10.32 -0.48
C TYR A 11 -9.80 -8.97 -0.94
N GLU A 12 -9.89 -7.92 -0.13
CA GLU A 12 -9.23 -6.63 -0.40
C GLU A 12 -7.70 -6.80 -0.43
N THR A 13 -7.13 -7.55 0.51
CA THR A 13 -5.70 -7.83 0.53
C THR A 13 -5.26 -8.56 -0.73
N VAL A 14 -6.04 -9.55 -1.19
CA VAL A 14 -5.77 -10.25 -2.46
C VAL A 14 -5.76 -9.25 -3.62
N ARG A 15 -6.74 -8.35 -3.70
CA ARG A 15 -6.78 -7.32 -4.75
C ARG A 15 -5.60 -6.35 -4.68
N GLU A 16 -5.14 -6.01 -3.48
CA GLU A 16 -3.95 -5.16 -3.32
C GLU A 16 -2.69 -5.90 -3.77
N ILE A 17 -2.58 -7.21 -3.50
CA ILE A 17 -1.49 -8.06 -3.97
C ILE A 17 -1.51 -8.17 -5.50
N ASP A 18 -2.68 -8.40 -6.11
CA ASP A 18 -2.80 -8.49 -7.57
C ASP A 18 -2.29 -7.19 -8.24
N ARG A 19 -2.68 -6.02 -7.71
CA ARG A 19 -2.16 -4.74 -8.21
C ARG A 19 -0.65 -4.61 -8.03
N ALA A 20 -0.09 -5.11 -6.94
CA ALA A 20 1.35 -5.06 -6.72
C ALA A 20 2.10 -5.94 -7.71
N LEU A 21 1.52 -7.08 -8.10
CA LEU A 21 2.03 -7.94 -9.17
C LEU A 21 1.97 -7.24 -10.53
N ASP A 22 0.82 -6.64 -10.90
CA ASP A 22 0.70 -5.87 -12.15
C ASP A 22 1.78 -4.78 -12.25
N ARG A 23 2.11 -4.15 -11.12
CA ARG A 23 3.14 -3.12 -11.05
C ARG A 23 4.57 -3.65 -11.10
N LEU A 24 4.78 -4.89 -10.71
CA LEU A 24 6.07 -5.55 -10.94
C LEU A 24 6.26 -5.77 -12.44
N ASP A 25 5.20 -6.19 -13.13
CA ASP A 25 5.22 -6.44 -14.57
C ASP A 25 5.41 -5.15 -15.38
N ASP A 26 4.78 -4.04 -14.98
CA ASP A 26 4.94 -2.73 -15.64
C ASP A 26 6.21 -1.96 -15.20
N GLY A 27 6.94 -2.47 -14.20
CA GLY A 27 8.17 -1.87 -13.66
C GLY A 27 7.96 -0.68 -12.72
N SER A 28 6.72 -0.33 -12.38
CA SER A 28 6.38 0.75 -11.45
C SER A 28 6.38 0.34 -9.98
N TYR A 29 6.59 -0.95 -9.67
CA TYR A 29 6.64 -1.46 -8.31
C TYR A 29 7.64 -0.68 -7.45
N GLY A 30 7.28 -0.45 -6.20
CA GLY A 30 8.07 0.32 -5.26
C GLY A 30 8.03 1.83 -5.47
N HIS A 31 7.21 2.37 -6.39
CA HIS A 31 6.95 3.80 -6.50
C HIS A 31 5.58 4.16 -5.91
N CYS A 32 5.36 5.40 -5.50
CA CYS A 32 4.07 5.82 -4.97
C CYS A 32 3.09 6.10 -6.10
N ALA A 33 1.90 5.49 -6.09
CA ALA A 33 0.85 5.73 -7.09
C ALA A 33 0.31 7.17 -7.09
N VAL A 34 0.55 7.94 -6.01
CA VAL A 34 0.08 9.32 -5.87
C VAL A 34 1.15 10.34 -6.27
N CYS A 35 2.38 10.19 -5.80
CA CYS A 35 3.44 11.20 -5.97
C CYS A 35 4.62 10.73 -6.83
N GLY A 36 4.63 9.48 -7.29
CA GLY A 36 5.70 8.89 -8.10
C GLY A 36 7.02 8.63 -7.36
N ARG A 37 7.16 9.08 -6.10
CA ARG A 37 8.40 8.91 -5.34
C ARG A 37 8.59 7.45 -4.90
N PRO A 38 9.84 6.98 -4.71
CA PRO A 38 10.10 5.65 -4.17
C PRO A 38 9.44 5.43 -2.80
N ILE A 39 8.83 4.26 -2.62
CA ILE A 39 8.33 3.76 -1.34
C ILE A 39 9.53 3.17 -0.58
N PRO A 40 9.72 3.50 0.70
CA PRO A 40 10.83 2.97 1.48
C PRO A 40 10.88 1.43 1.48
N ALA A 41 12.06 0.84 1.28
CA ALA A 41 12.22 -0.62 1.24
C ALA A 41 11.69 -1.31 2.51
N ALA A 42 12.00 -0.76 3.70
CA ALA A 42 11.49 -1.26 4.98
C ALA A 42 9.94 -1.31 5.05
N ARG A 43 9.24 -0.45 4.28
CA ARG A 43 7.77 -0.49 4.19
C ARG A 43 7.30 -1.67 3.33
N LEU A 44 7.97 -1.88 2.19
CA LEU A 44 7.66 -2.97 1.26
C LEU A 44 8.04 -4.34 1.84
N GLU A 45 9.05 -4.42 2.70
CA GLU A 45 9.38 -5.63 3.45
C GLU A 45 8.27 -6.04 4.43
N LEU A 46 7.60 -5.06 5.05
CA LEU A 46 6.50 -5.30 5.99
C LEU A 46 5.15 -5.49 5.30
N VAL A 47 4.89 -4.71 4.25
CA VAL A 47 3.65 -4.76 3.46
C VAL A 47 4.03 -4.62 1.98
N PRO A 48 4.28 -5.74 1.29
CA PRO A 48 4.72 -5.76 -0.10
C PRO A 48 3.71 -5.13 -1.07
N TRP A 49 2.42 -5.24 -0.76
CA TRP A 49 1.34 -4.70 -1.59
C TRP A 49 1.05 -3.20 -1.36
N ALA A 50 1.93 -2.47 -0.66
CA ALA A 50 1.75 -1.04 -0.45
C ALA A 50 1.92 -0.27 -1.77
N ASP A 51 0.88 0.45 -2.18
CA ASP A 51 0.83 1.23 -3.42
C ASP A 51 1.13 2.73 -3.21
N VAL A 52 1.04 3.21 -1.98
CA VAL A 52 1.20 4.62 -1.60
C VAL A 52 2.24 4.79 -0.49
N CYS A 53 3.05 5.85 -0.56
CA CYS A 53 4.04 6.17 0.48
C CYS A 53 3.37 6.71 1.76
N VAL A 54 4.07 6.58 2.90
CA VAL A 54 3.54 7.01 4.22
C VAL A 54 3.03 8.46 4.23
N PRO A 55 3.73 9.45 3.64
CA PRO A 55 3.22 10.83 3.56
C PRO A 55 1.90 10.97 2.80
N CYS A 56 1.72 10.20 1.72
CA CYS A 56 0.51 10.24 0.90
C CYS A 56 -0.63 9.38 1.46
N SER A 57 -0.32 8.38 2.30
CA SER A 57 -1.29 7.55 3.00
C SER A 57 -1.88 8.22 4.25
N ALA A 58 -1.23 9.27 4.76
CA ALA A 58 -1.78 10.01 5.88
C ALA A 58 -3.08 10.70 5.45
N PRO A 59 -4.21 10.51 6.16
CA PRO A 59 -5.42 11.24 5.86
C PRO A 59 -5.09 12.72 5.93
N SER A 60 -5.41 13.46 4.86
CA SER A 60 -5.28 14.92 4.86
C SER A 60 -5.98 15.41 6.13
N ARG A 61 -5.23 15.94 7.11
CA ARG A 61 -5.85 16.73 8.16
C ARG A 61 -6.41 17.94 7.42
N ARG A 62 -7.70 17.90 7.10
CA ARG A 62 -8.41 19.10 6.66
C ARG A 62 -8.33 20.04 7.85
N ALA A 63 -7.73 21.20 7.62
CA ALA A 63 -7.78 22.33 8.54
C ALA A 63 -9.22 22.85 8.61
#